data_AF-A0A376ZHF2-F1
#
_entry.id   AF-A0A376ZHF2-F1
#
_cell.length_a   1.000
_cell.length_b   1.000
_cell.length_c   1.000
_cell.angle_alpha   90.00
_cell.angle_beta   90.00
_cell.angle_gamma   90.00
#
_symmetry.space_group_name_H-M   'P 1'
#
loop_
_entity.id
_entity.type
_entity.pdbx_description
1 polymer ?
#
loop_
_entity_poly.entity_id
_entity_poly.type
_entity_poly.pdbx_seq_one_letter_code
_entity_poly.pdbx_strand_id
1 'polypeptide(L)' 'MRGQGINYRIYSMNISEQQLNNMMAAVSVALQPLVRVVPMTAVEWADQNYYLPKESFICEGEWKTLPFQIAIMKLYG' A
#
# COMPACT_ATOMS: atom_id res chain seq x y z
N MET A 1 7.02 45.64 51.00
CA MET A 1 6.59 45.09 49.69
C MET A 1 7.23 43.72 49.54
N ARG A 2 6.47 42.63 49.67
CA ARG A 2 6.98 41.25 49.50
C ARG A 2 6.64 40.80 48.09
N GLY A 3 7.63 40.77 47.19
CA GLY A 3 7.47 40.26 45.83
C GLY A 3 7.28 38.75 45.87
N GLN A 4 6.13 38.27 45.38
CA GLN A 4 5.91 36.84 45.18
C GLN A 4 6.68 36.40 43.92
N GLY A 5 7.73 35.61 44.11
CA GLY A 5 8.48 35.01 43.01
C GLY A 5 7.63 33.96 42.29
N ILE A 6 7.51 34.09 40.97
CA ILE A 6 6.82 33.13 40.11
C ILE A 6 7.68 31.86 40.05
N ASN A 7 7.18 30.76 40.63
CA ASN A 7 7.83 29.45 40.57
C ASN A 7 7.52 28.79 39.22
N TYR A 8 8.51 28.67 38.34
CA TYR A 8 8.39 27.84 37.14
C TYR A 8 8.74 26.39 37.50
N ARG A 9 7.75 25.49 37.49
CA ARG A 9 8.00 24.04 37.54
C ARG A 9 8.23 23.55 36.12
N ILE A 10 9.45 23.12 35.81
CA ILE A 10 9.74 22.37 34.59
C ILE A 10 9.40 20.91 34.88
N TYR A 11 8.32 20.41 34.28
CA TYR A 11 8.01 18.99 34.28
C TYR A 11 8.76 18.33 33.12
N SER A 12 9.65 17.38 33.43
CA SER A 12 10.20 16.49 32.40
C SER A 12 9.14 15.46 32.06
N MET A 13 8.67 15.44 30.82
CA MET A 13 7.68 14.47 30.35
C MET A 13 8.41 13.16 30.03
N ASN A 14 8.14 12.10 30.79
CA ASN A 14 8.66 10.76 30.50
C ASN A 14 7.53 9.92 29.88
N ILE A 15 7.74 9.39 28.68
CA ILE A 15 6.78 8.55 27.98
C ILE A 15 7.01 7.10 28.45
N SER A 16 5.96 6.45 28.97
CA SER A 16 6.05 5.04 29.35
C SER A 16 5.98 4.11 28.14
N GLU A 17 6.48 2.89 28.30
CA GLU A 17 6.37 1.84 27.28
C GLU A 17 4.90 1.56 26.89
N GLN A 18 3.99 1.61 27.85
CA GLN A 18 2.56 1.47 27.58
C GLN A 18 2.03 2.59 26.68
N GLN A 19 2.48 3.83 26.89
CA GLN A 19 2.08 4.96 26.04
C GLN A 19 2.64 4.82 24.61
N LEU A 20 3.87 4.31 24.48
CA LEU A 20 4.44 3.98 23.17
C LEU A 20 3.64 2.88 22.47
N ASN A 21 3.30 1.80 23.17
CA ASN A 21 2.52 0.70 22.61
C ASN A 21 1.11 1.16 22.17
N ASN A 22 0.48 2.01 22.98
CA ASN A 22 -0.82 2.61 22.63
C ASN A 22 -0.71 3.50 21.39
N MET A 23 0.36 4.28 21.27
CA MET A 23 0.61 5.12 20.10
C MET A 23 0.82 4.26 18.84
N MET A 24 1.63 3.22 18.92
CA MET A 24 1.87 2.30 17.81
C MET A 24 0.55 1.65 17.35
N ALA A 25 -0.25 1.15 18.28
CA ALA A 25 -1.55 0.56 17.96
C ALA A 25 -2.49 1.57 17.29
N ALA A 26 -2.59 2.79 17.82
CA ALA A 26 -3.43 3.84 17.26
C ALA A 26 -3.00 4.23 15.84
N VAL A 27 -1.69 4.38 15.60
CA VAL A 27 -1.14 4.69 14.28
C VAL A 27 -1.39 3.53 13.31
N SER A 28 -1.15 2.29 13.73
CA SER A 28 -1.42 1.12 12.89
C SER A 28 -2.88 1.04 12.46
N VAL A 29 -3.82 1.24 13.38
CA VAL A 29 -5.26 1.24 13.08
C VAL A 29 -5.64 2.40 12.15
N ALA A 30 -5.13 3.60 12.42
CA ALA A 30 -5.43 4.77 11.59
C ALA A 30 -4.91 4.64 10.14
N LEU A 31 -3.80 3.92 9.94
CA LEU A 31 -3.22 3.70 8.62
C LEU A 31 -3.76 2.47 7.89
N GLN A 32 -4.52 1.58 8.55
CA GLN A 32 -5.11 0.39 7.90
C GLN A 32 -5.86 0.72 6.58
N PRO A 33 -6.69 1.77 6.48
CA PRO A 33 -7.41 2.08 5.23
C PRO A 33 -6.51 2.47 4.07
N LEU A 34 -5.25 2.85 4.33
CA LEU A 34 -4.27 3.19 3.30
C LEU A 34 -3.54 1.95 2.78
N VAL A 35 -3.65 0.82 3.48
CA VAL A 35 -3.15 -0.47 2.99
C VAL A 35 -4.05 -0.92 1.86
N ARG A 36 -3.53 -0.87 0.63
CA ARG A 36 -4.21 -1.39 -0.55
C ARG A 36 -3.49 -2.64 -1.04
N VAL A 37 -4.26 -3.65 -1.42
CA VAL A 37 -3.74 -4.77 -2.19
C VAL A 37 -3.34 -4.24 -3.56
N VAL A 38 -2.17 -4.67 -4.06
CA VAL A 38 -1.77 -4.35 -5.44
C VAL A 38 -2.78 -5.02 -6.38
N PRO A 39 -3.50 -4.26 -7.21
CA PRO A 39 -4.44 -4.85 -8.14
C PRO A 39 -3.70 -5.72 -9.16
N MET A 40 -4.32 -6.83 -9.55
CA MET A 40 -3.84 -7.65 -10.66
C MET A 40 -3.82 -6.83 -11.94
N THR A 41 -2.70 -6.86 -12.65
CA THR A 41 -2.52 -6.16 -13.92
C THR A 41 -3.21 -6.89 -15.07
N ALA A 42 -3.56 -6.17 -16.13
CA ALA A 42 -4.12 -6.78 -17.34
C ALA A 42 -3.18 -7.84 -17.96
N VAL A 43 -1.86 -7.66 -17.81
CA VAL A 43 -0.85 -8.65 -18.24
C VAL A 43 -0.97 -9.93 -17.43
N GLU A 44 -1.02 -9.83 -16.11
CA GLU A 44 -1.18 -11.00 -15.23
C GLU A 44 -2.49 -11.72 -15.47
N TRP A 45 -3.59 -10.98 -15.67
CA TRP A 45 -4.87 -11.58 -15.97
C TRP A 45 -4.86 -12.31 -17.32
N ALA A 46 -4.34 -11.68 -18.38
CA ALA A 46 -4.31 -12.27 -19.71
C ALA A 46 -3.42 -13.52 -19.77
N ASP A 47 -2.22 -13.48 -19.19
CA ASP A 47 -1.31 -14.62 -19.14
C ASP A 47 -1.87 -15.80 -18.32
N GLN A 48 -2.80 -15.57 -17.40
CA GLN A 48 -3.39 -16.62 -16.56
C GLN A 48 -4.75 -17.13 -17.05
N ASN A 49 -5.51 -16.30 -17.78
CA ASN A 49 -6.94 -16.56 -18.03
C ASN A 49 -7.35 -16.47 -19.50
N TYR A 50 -6.52 -15.92 -20.39
CA TYR A 50 -6.90 -15.70 -21.78
C TYR A 50 -6.38 -16.81 -22.70
N TYR A 51 -7.29 -17.33 -23.54
CA TYR A 51 -6.98 -18.37 -24.53
C TYR A 51 -7.25 -17.84 -25.94
N LEU A 52 -6.31 -18.07 -26.85
CA LEU A 52 -6.37 -17.63 -28.25
C LEU A 52 -7.26 -18.58 -29.06
N PRO A 53 -8.40 -18.10 -29.61
CA PRO A 53 -9.28 -18.95 -30.40
C PRO A 53 -8.65 -19.35 -31.74
N LYS A 54 -8.88 -20.61 -32.16
CA LYS A 54 -8.45 -21.19 -33.46
C LYS A 54 -8.76 -20.31 -34.67
N GLU A 55 -9.86 -19.58 -34.62
CA GLU A 55 -10.37 -18.76 -35.72
C GLU A 55 -9.59 -17.44 -35.90
N SER A 56 -8.87 -17.02 -34.86
CA SER A 56 -8.24 -15.70 -34.80
C SER A 56 -6.72 -15.73 -34.96
N PHE A 57 -6.07 -16.89 -34.81
CA PHE A 57 -4.61 -17.03 -34.91
C PHE A 57 -4.18 -18.38 -35.48
N ILE A 58 -3.06 -18.37 -36.24
CA ILE A 58 -2.40 -19.59 -36.78
C ILE A 58 -1.90 -20.51 -35.65
N CYS A 59 -1.67 -19.95 -34.47
CA CYS A 59 -1.31 -20.69 -33.26
C CYS A 59 -2.44 -20.56 -32.24
N GLU A 60 -3.19 -21.64 -32.05
CA GLU A 60 -4.11 -21.82 -30.92
C GLU A 60 -3.31 -22.03 -29.63
N GLY A 61 -3.79 -21.51 -28.49
CA GLY A 61 -3.17 -21.79 -27.20
C GLY A 61 -3.42 -20.73 -26.13
N GLU A 62 -2.78 -20.93 -24.98
CA GLU A 62 -2.76 -19.93 -23.91
C GLU A 62 -2.10 -18.63 -24.40
N TRP A 63 -2.68 -17.50 -24.02
CA TRP A 63 -2.10 -16.21 -24.32
C TRP A 63 -0.75 -16.05 -23.63
N LYS A 64 0.22 -15.51 -24.39
CA LYS A 64 1.47 -15.04 -23.80
C LYS A 64 1.75 -13.61 -24.21
N THR A 65 1.79 -12.73 -23.22
CA THR A 65 2.11 -11.32 -23.44
C THR A 65 3.56 -11.18 -23.90
N LEU A 66 3.76 -10.56 -25.06
CA LEU A 66 5.08 -10.31 -25.63
C LEU A 66 5.74 -9.10 -24.95
N PRO A 67 7.09 -9.01 -24.91
CA PRO A 67 7.79 -7.95 -24.19
C PRO A 67 7.35 -6.52 -24.56
N PHE A 68 7.05 -6.25 -25.82
CA PHE A 68 6.61 -4.93 -26.28
C PHE A 68 5.15 -4.59 -25.90
N GLN A 69 4.33 -5.60 -25.56
CA GLN A 69 2.93 -5.41 -25.17
C GLN A 69 2.78 -5.05 -23.68
N ILE A 70 3.76 -5.43 -22.84
CA ILE A 70 3.68 -5.29 -21.38
C ILE A 70 3.43 -3.83 -20.97
N ALA A 71 4.19 -2.88 -21.50
CA ALA A 71 4.06 -1.47 -21.13
C ALA A 71 2.70 -0.91 -21.52
N ILE A 72 2.21 -1.24 -22.72
CA ILE A 72 0.91 -0.79 -23.23
C ILE A 72 -0.21 -1.35 -22.34
N MET A 73 -0.19 -2.65 -22.06
CA MET A 73 -1.24 -3.29 -21.26
C MET A 73 -1.25 -2.82 -19.80
N LYS A 74 -0.09 -2.49 -19.22
CA LYS A 74 0.00 -1.88 -17.89
C LYS A 74 -0.41 -0.41 -17.84
N LEU A 75 -0.46 0.27 -18.98
CA LEU A 75 -0.92 1.67 -19.08
C LEU A 75 -2.44 1.78 -19.08
N TYR A 76 -3.14 0.75 -19.54
CA TYR A 76 -4.62 0.75 -19.69
C TYR A 76 -5.35 -0.15 -18.69
N GLY A 77 -4.64 -0.99 -17.93
CA GLY A 77 -5.19 -1.82 -16.85
C GLY A 77 -4.87 -1.23 -15.49
#